data_AF-A0A3R6Z698-F1
#
_entry.id   AF-A0A3R6Z698-F1
#
_cell.length_a   1.000
_cell.length_b   1.000
_cell.length_c   1.000
_cell.angle_alpha   90.00
_cell.angle_beta   90.00
_cell.angle_gamma   90.00
#
_symmetry.space_group_name_H-M   'P 1'
#
loop_
_entity.id
_entity.type
_entity.pdbx_description
1 polymer ?
#
loop_
_entity_poly.entity_id
_entity_poly.type
_entity_poly.pdbx_seq_one_letter_code
_entity_poly.pdbx_strand_id
1 'polypeptide(L)'
;MQVLAIALVAASSVAQVFAADVGGMCGGIAAIQCDQWLMCKMSSNKPDASGVCQWIPTGKEGAKCGGIAGIKCNTGLKCKVPTTIPDAYGTCVKK
;
A
#
# COMPACT_ATOMS: atom_id res chain seq x y z
N MET A 1 -38.93 23.14 -17.46
CA MET A 1 -39.36 21.73 -17.34
C MET A 1 -38.25 20.93 -18.02
N GLN A 2 -37.33 20.26 -17.31
CA GLN A 2 -37.51 18.93 -16.68
C GLN A 2 -38.11 17.93 -17.69
N VAL A 3 -37.59 16.72 -17.95
CA VAL A 3 -36.44 15.92 -17.45
C VAL A 3 -36.01 14.95 -18.59
N LEU A 4 -34.85 14.28 -18.63
CA LEU A 4 -33.79 14.01 -17.65
C LEU A 4 -32.41 13.98 -18.36
N ALA A 5 -31.30 14.27 -17.66
CA ALA A 5 -29.95 13.85 -18.07
C ALA A 5 -29.55 12.62 -17.25
N ILE A 6 -29.65 11.44 -17.84
CA ILE A 6 -29.24 10.18 -17.19
C ILE A 6 -27.71 10.23 -17.07
N ALA A 7 -27.22 10.52 -15.86
CA ALA A 7 -25.81 10.38 -15.56
C ALA A 7 -25.46 8.90 -15.78
N LEU A 8 -24.63 8.65 -16.80
CA LEU A 8 -23.94 7.38 -16.98
C LEU A 8 -23.01 7.21 -15.77
N VAL A 9 -23.56 6.60 -14.71
CA VAL A 9 -22.76 6.05 -13.62
C VAL A 9 -21.99 4.91 -14.26
N ALA A 10 -20.79 5.24 -14.75
CA ALA A 10 -19.83 4.24 -15.17
C ALA A 10 -19.48 3.43 -13.92
N ALA A 11 -20.24 2.36 -13.70
CA ALA A 11 -19.86 1.26 -12.83
C ALA A 11 -18.67 0.56 -13.49
N SER A 12 -17.52 1.24 -13.49
CA SER A 12 -16.22 0.65 -13.74
C SER A 12 -16.04 -0.39 -12.65
N SER A 13 -16.37 -1.63 -12.99
CA SER A 13 -16.19 -2.83 -12.18
C SER A 13 -14.71 -3.22 -12.11
N VAL A 14 -13.84 -2.22 -11.91
CA VAL A 14 -12.72 -2.45 -11.02
C VAL A 14 -13.33 -2.80 -9.67
N ALA A 15 -13.17 -4.06 -9.26
CA ALA A 15 -13.14 -4.33 -7.84
C ALA A 15 -12.11 -3.35 -7.29
N GLN A 16 -12.56 -2.37 -6.51
CA GLN A 16 -11.65 -1.56 -5.73
C GLN A 16 -11.00 -2.55 -4.77
N VAL A 17 -9.84 -3.05 -5.17
CA VAL A 17 -8.90 -3.74 -4.29
C VAL A 17 -8.41 -2.63 -3.37
N PHE A 18 -9.26 -2.27 -2.41
CA PHE A 18 -8.92 -1.45 -1.27
C PHE A 18 -7.85 -2.24 -0.57
N ALA A 19 -6.61 -1.88 -0.87
CA ALA A 19 -5.46 -2.48 -0.25
C ALA A 19 -5.61 -2.23 1.25
N ALA A 20 -5.53 -3.30 2.04
CA ALA A 20 -5.92 -3.22 3.43
C ALA A 20 -4.98 -2.26 4.19
N ASP A 21 -5.59 -1.24 4.77
CA ASP A 21 -4.96 -0.28 5.69
C ASP A 21 -4.28 -0.98 6.87
N VAL A 22 -3.48 -0.23 7.63
CA VAL A 22 -2.84 -0.77 8.84
C VAL A 22 -3.90 -1.32 9.82
N GLY A 23 -3.72 -2.56 10.25
CA GLY A 23 -4.71 -3.28 11.06
C GLY A 23 -5.81 -4.01 10.28
N GLY A 24 -5.95 -3.76 8.97
CA GLY A 24 -6.86 -4.48 8.09
C GLY A 24 -6.44 -5.94 7.84
N MET A 25 -7.40 -6.78 7.45
CA MET A 25 -7.14 -8.18 7.10
C MET A 25 -6.49 -8.30 5.72
N CYS A 26 -5.56 -9.24 5.57
CA CYS A 26 -4.86 -9.53 4.33
C CYS A 26 -4.67 -11.03 4.09
N GLY A 27 -4.28 -11.42 2.88
CA GLY A 27 -4.12 -12.82 2.49
C GLY A 27 -5.44 -13.57 2.43
N GLY A 28 -5.45 -14.82 2.90
CA GLY A 28 -6.58 -15.75 2.82
C GLY A 28 -7.02 -16.06 1.37
N ILE A 29 -8.18 -16.70 1.23
CA ILE A 29 -8.79 -17.06 -0.07
C ILE A 29 -8.97 -15.84 -1.00
N ALA A 30 -9.29 -14.68 -0.42
CA ALA A 30 -9.49 -13.44 -1.17
C ALA A 30 -8.18 -12.77 -1.63
N ALA A 31 -7.01 -13.30 -1.23
CA ALA A 31 -5.68 -12.78 -1.57
C ALA A 31 -5.52 -11.26 -1.33
N ILE A 32 -6.16 -10.73 -0.29
CA ILE A 32 -6.23 -9.28 -0.03
C ILE A 32 -4.82 -8.75 0.21
N GLN A 33 -4.39 -7.77 -0.60
CA GLN A 33 -3.10 -7.12 -0.48
C GLN A 33 -3.18 -5.99 0.55
N CYS A 34 -2.07 -5.72 1.24
CA CYS A 34 -1.95 -4.55 2.09
C CYS A 34 -1.60 -3.31 1.26
N ASP A 35 -1.92 -2.13 1.80
CA ASP A 35 -1.55 -0.87 1.16
C ASP A 35 -0.01 -0.66 1.10
N GLN A 36 0.41 0.33 0.33
CA GLN A 36 1.82 0.66 0.14
C GLN A 36 2.55 0.89 1.47
N TRP A 37 3.80 0.41 1.53
CA TRP A 37 4.66 0.41 2.72
C TRP A 37 4.17 -0.47 3.89
N LEU A 38 3.13 -1.28 3.70
CA LEU A 38 2.66 -2.30 4.65
C LEU A 38 3.05 -3.71 4.18
N MET A 39 3.19 -4.62 5.14
CA MET A 39 3.37 -6.07 4.92
C MET A 39 2.22 -6.84 5.54
N CYS A 40 1.79 -7.92 4.88
CA CYS A 40 0.83 -8.84 5.44
C CYS A 40 1.50 -9.76 6.45
N LYS A 41 1.20 -9.59 7.74
CA LYS A 41 1.67 -10.48 8.79
C LYS A 41 0.67 -11.63 8.98
N MET A 42 0.94 -12.76 8.34
CA MET A 42 0.12 -13.97 8.40
C MET A 42 -0.02 -14.48 9.84
N SER A 43 -1.23 -14.87 10.24
CA SER A 43 -1.51 -15.40 11.58
C SER A 43 -1.10 -16.87 11.75
N SER A 44 -0.93 -17.61 10.64
CA SER A 44 -0.53 -19.01 10.60
C SER A 44 0.15 -19.33 9.26
N ASN A 45 1.00 -20.37 9.22
CA ASN A 45 1.64 -20.83 7.99
C ASN A 45 0.74 -21.83 7.21
N LYS A 46 -0.55 -21.52 7.05
CA LYS A 46 -1.51 -22.30 6.26
C LYS A 46 -1.87 -21.53 4.97
N PRO A 47 -2.18 -22.20 3.85
CA PRO A 47 -2.48 -21.52 2.58
C PRO A 47 -3.60 -20.48 2.70
N ASP A 48 -4.65 -20.84 3.44
CA ASP A 48 -5.88 -20.05 3.56
C ASP A 48 -5.87 -19.12 4.79
N ALA A 49 -4.74 -19.02 5.50
CA ALA A 49 -4.63 -18.16 6.67
C ALA A 49 -4.76 -16.69 6.27
N SER A 50 -5.56 -15.93 7.02
CA SER A 50 -5.50 -14.47 6.98
C SER A 50 -4.37 -13.94 7.85
N GLY A 51 -3.84 -12.79 7.45
CA GLY A 51 -2.94 -11.96 8.23
C GLY A 51 -3.55 -10.61 8.56
N VAL A 52 -2.73 -9.78 9.18
CA VAL A 52 -3.03 -8.36 9.46
C VAL A 52 -1.96 -7.49 8.82
N CYS A 53 -2.36 -6.39 8.19
CA CYS A 53 -1.44 -5.43 7.59
C CYS A 53 -0.71 -4.63 8.66
N GLN A 54 0.63 -4.64 8.60
CA GLN A 54 1.50 -3.93 9.54
C GLN A 54 2.57 -3.14 8.79
N TRP A 55 3.02 -2.03 9.36
CA TRP A 55 4.08 -1.22 8.76
C TRP A 55 5.35 -2.05 8.50
N ILE A 56 5.91 -1.94 7.30
CA ILE A 56 7.22 -2.50 7.02
C ILE A 56 8.24 -1.77 7.92
N PRO A 57 9.12 -2.49 8.65
CA PRO A 57 10.10 -1.87 9.52
C PRO A 57 10.95 -0.83 8.78
N THR A 58 11.07 0.35 9.39
CA THR A 58 11.75 1.51 8.80
C THR A 58 13.11 1.14 8.21
N GLY A 59 13.36 1.61 7.00
CA GLY A 59 14.62 1.42 6.30
C GLY A 59 14.80 0.07 5.59
N LYS A 60 13.90 -0.92 5.77
CA LYS A 60 13.88 -2.14 4.95
C LYS A 60 13.39 -1.86 3.52
N GLU A 61 13.65 -2.80 2.62
CA GLU A 61 13.08 -2.80 1.26
C GLU A 61 11.56 -2.79 1.32
N GLY A 62 10.92 -1.97 0.46
CA GLY A 62 9.48 -1.72 0.48
C GLY A 62 9.01 -0.73 1.56
N ALA A 63 9.83 -0.38 2.56
CA ALA A 63 9.44 0.57 3.60
C ALA A 63 9.32 2.01 3.07
N LYS A 64 8.52 2.83 3.76
CA LYS A 64 8.45 4.28 3.53
C LYS A 64 9.80 4.95 3.81
N CYS A 65 10.14 5.94 3.00
CA CYS A 65 11.34 6.76 3.15
C CYS A 65 11.09 8.21 2.70
N GLY A 66 12.05 9.09 2.94
CA GLY A 66 11.92 10.51 2.63
C GLY A 66 10.87 11.19 3.51
N GLY A 67 10.06 12.06 2.90
CA GLY A 67 9.17 12.96 3.62
C GLY A 67 9.90 14.02 4.45
N ILE A 68 9.13 14.94 5.05
CA ILE A 68 9.66 15.98 5.97
C ILE A 68 10.43 15.38 7.16
N ALA A 69 10.09 14.16 7.57
CA ALA A 69 10.78 13.42 8.62
C ALA A 69 12.16 12.86 8.21
N GLY A 70 12.56 12.97 6.94
CA GLY A 70 13.88 12.57 6.45
C GLY A 70 14.19 11.08 6.61
N ILE A 71 13.17 10.20 6.48
CA ILE A 71 13.29 8.78 6.79
C ILE A 71 14.30 8.10 5.83
N LYS A 72 15.36 7.52 6.40
CA LYS A 72 16.47 6.90 5.64
C LYS A 72 16.22 5.41 5.37
N CYS A 73 16.75 4.94 4.24
CA CYS A 73 16.84 3.51 3.92
C CYS A 73 18.14 2.89 4.48
N ASN A 74 18.12 1.59 4.73
CA ASN A 74 19.30 0.84 5.17
C ASN A 74 20.40 0.80 4.08
N THR A 75 21.63 0.49 4.50
CA THR A 75 22.78 0.32 3.60
C THR A 75 22.46 -0.65 2.45
N GLY A 76 22.81 -0.26 1.22
CA GLY A 76 22.49 -1.01 0.00
C GLY A 76 21.15 -0.65 -0.67
N LEU A 77 20.30 0.13 0.00
CA LEU A 77 19.03 0.62 -0.54
C LEU A 77 19.11 2.12 -0.88
N LYS A 78 18.25 2.59 -1.79
CA LYS A 78 18.00 4.01 -2.11
C LYS A 78 16.52 4.34 -1.90
N CYS A 79 16.23 5.56 -1.49
CA CYS A 79 14.86 6.05 -1.44
C CYS A 79 14.42 6.46 -2.85
N LYS A 80 13.44 5.75 -3.42
CA LYS A 80 12.80 6.13 -4.70
C LYS A 80 11.56 6.95 -4.39
N VAL A 81 11.68 8.28 -4.49
CA VAL A 81 10.55 9.21 -4.40
C VAL A 81 9.93 9.33 -5.80
N PRO A 82 8.59 9.20 -5.96
CA PRO A 82 7.94 9.24 -7.28
C PRO A 82 7.75 10.67 -7.83
N THR A 83 8.03 11.70 -7.02
CA THR A 83 7.87 13.12 -7.40
C THR A 83 9.12 13.91 -7.00
N THR A 84 9.30 15.08 -7.60
CA THR A 84 10.33 16.07 -7.23
C THR A 84 9.88 17.05 -6.13
N ILE A 85 8.69 16.87 -5.57
CA ILE A 85 8.15 17.74 -4.51
C ILE A 85 8.98 17.48 -3.23
N PRO A 86 9.58 18.52 -2.60
CA PRO A 86 10.18 18.36 -1.28
C PRO A 86 9.11 17.86 -0.30
N ASP A 87 9.51 17.04 0.67
CA ASP A 87 8.59 16.37 1.61
C ASP A 87 7.68 15.27 1.02
N ALA A 88 7.82 14.89 -0.26
CA ALA A 88 7.19 13.68 -0.77
C ALA A 88 7.80 12.41 -0.13
N TYR A 89 6.93 11.46 0.23
CA TYR A 89 7.35 10.12 0.63
C TYR A 89 7.74 9.27 -0.58
N GLY A 90 8.71 8.40 -0.38
CA GLY A 90 9.14 7.39 -1.35
C GLY A 90 9.20 6.00 -0.75
N THR A 91 9.69 5.06 -1.54
CA THR A 91 9.86 3.65 -1.15
C THR A 91 11.34 3.26 -1.18
N CYS A 92 11.81 2.55 -0.16
CA CYS A 92 13.15 1.97 -0.16
C CYS A 92 13.25 0.83 -1.18
N VAL A 93 14.12 0.99 -2.17
CA VAL A 93 14.40 -0.01 -3.22
C VAL A 93 15.90 -0.31 -3.27
N LYS A 94 16.31 -1.43 -3.86
CA LYS A 94 17.73 -1.73 -4.09
C LYS A 94 18.39 -0.65 -4.95
N LYS A 95 19.66 -0.36 -4.67
CA LYS A 95 20.46 0.64 -5.41
C LYS A 95 20.63 0.27 -6.87
#